data_AF-A0A8T5XYV7-F1
#
_entry.id   AF-A0A8T5XYV7-F1
#
_cell.length_a   1.000
_cell.length_b   1.000
_cell.length_c   1.000
_cell.angle_alpha   90.00
_cell.angle_beta   90.00
_cell.angle_gamma   90.00
#
_symmetry.space_group_name_H-M   'P 1'
#
loop_
_entity.id
_entity.type
_entity.pdbx_description
1 polymer ?
#
loop_
_entity_poly.entity_id
_entity_poly.type
_entity_poly.pdbx_seq_one_letter_code
_entity_poly.pdbx_strand_id
1 'polypeptide(L)'
;MSIAIEAAELMEVFQWQTTDTAWKVKDSESIAAVQDELADVMIYCLALANQLDIDITEVIGEKMERNQRRFPPTTKLRSEL
;
A
#
# COMPACT_ATOMS: atom_id res chain seq x y z
N MET A 1 -17.09 -1.73 5.76
CA MET A 1 -16.86 -0.46 6.49
C MET A 1 -15.51 -0.43 7.21
N SER A 2 -14.88 -1.55 7.56
CA SER A 2 -13.58 -1.57 8.27
C SER A 2 -12.38 -1.11 7.43
N ILE A 3 -12.25 -1.52 6.16
CA ILE A 3 -11.08 -1.14 5.32
C ILE A 3 -10.84 0.38 5.29
N ALA A 4 -11.91 1.17 5.21
CA ALA A 4 -11.79 2.63 5.16
C ALA A 4 -11.37 3.25 6.51
N ILE A 5 -11.67 2.58 7.62
CA ILE A 5 -11.29 3.01 8.96
C ILE A 5 -9.79 2.76 9.16
N GLU A 6 -9.32 1.52 8.95
CA GLU A 6 -7.90 1.19 9.13
C GLU A 6 -7.01 1.97 8.14
N ALA A 7 -7.51 2.24 6.93
CA ALA A 7 -6.80 3.10 5.99
C ALA A 7 -6.67 4.55 6.51
N ALA A 8 -7.66 5.04 7.26
CA ALA A 8 -7.59 6.35 7.88
C ALA A 8 -6.62 6.37 9.07
N GLU A 9 -6.61 5.32 9.91
CA GLU A 9 -5.67 5.16 11.02
C GLU A 9 -4.23 5.07 10.50
N LEU A 10 -3.98 4.30 9.43
CA LEU A 10 -2.70 4.27 8.74
C LEU A 10 -2.27 5.66 8.22
N MET A 11 -3.21 6.43 7.65
CA MET A 11 -2.91 7.78 7.15
C MET A 11 -2.63 8.77 8.29
N GLU A 12 -3.22 8.60 9.46
CA GLU A 12 -3.02 9.47 10.63
C GLU A 12 -1.55 9.48 11.06
N VAL A 13 -0.85 8.34 10.95
CA VAL A 13 0.59 8.23 11.24
C VAL A 13 1.43 9.22 10.42
N PHE A 14 0.96 9.59 9.22
CA PHE A 14 1.65 10.49 8.30
C PHE A 14 1.08 11.91 8.26
N GLN A 15 0.00 12.21 8.98
CA GLN A 15 -0.77 13.46 8.85
C GLN A 15 0.08 14.73 9.01
N TRP A 16 1.09 14.69 9.89
CA TRP A 16 1.95 15.82 10.20
C TRP A 16 3.37 15.71 9.61
N GLN A 17 3.61 14.69 8.77
CA GLN A 17 4.90 14.46 8.14
C GLN A 17 5.01 15.23 6.81
N THR A 18 6.20 15.74 6.51
CA THR A 18 6.52 16.19 5.14
C THR A 18 6.88 14.98 4.28
N THR A 19 6.88 15.13 2.96
CA THR A 19 7.31 14.06 2.06
C THR A 19 8.72 13.57 2.38
N ASP A 20 9.64 14.46 2.78
CA ASP A 20 11.02 14.12 3.12
C ASP A 20 11.14 13.36 4.46
N THR A 21 10.21 13.55 5.39
CA THR A 21 10.22 12.88 6.70
C THR A 21 9.37 11.62 6.74
N ALA A 22 8.34 11.51 5.90
CA ALA A 22 7.47 10.33 5.80
C ALA A 22 8.28 9.04 5.54
N TRP A 23 9.30 9.09 4.68
CA TRP A 23 10.16 7.94 4.39
C TRP A 23 11.09 7.54 5.55
N LYS A 24 11.26 8.43 6.55
CA LYS A 24 12.07 8.17 7.74
C LYS A 24 11.25 7.57 8.88
N VAL A 25 9.94 7.37 8.70
CA VAL A 25 9.07 6.74 9.72
C VAL A 25 9.57 5.35 10.14
N LYS A 26 10.28 4.65 9.24
CA LYS A 26 10.89 3.34 9.52
C LYS A 26 11.92 3.37 10.66
N ASP A 27 12.54 4.53 10.89
CA ASP A 27 13.59 4.74 11.89
C ASP A 27 13.03 5.46 13.14
N SER A 28 11.71 5.69 13.20
CA SER A 28 11.03 6.37 14.32
C SER A 28 10.21 5.39 15.17
N GLU A 29 9.74 5.87 16.32
CA GLU A 29 8.85 5.11 17.21
C GLU A 29 7.48 4.80 16.56
N SER A 30 7.10 5.53 15.51
CA SER A 30 5.84 5.34 14.79
C SER A 30 5.81 4.12 13.87
N ILE A 31 6.95 3.46 13.63
CA ILE A 31 7.01 2.28 12.73
C ILE A 31 6.09 1.14 13.20
N ALA A 32 5.93 0.96 14.52
CA ALA A 32 5.03 -0.05 15.07
C ALA A 32 3.58 0.23 14.64
N ALA A 33 3.11 1.47 14.77
CA ALA A 33 1.79 1.88 14.32
C ALA A 33 1.62 1.70 12.81
N VAL A 34 2.62 2.06 11.98
CA VAL A 34 2.55 1.80 10.54
C VAL A 34 2.39 0.31 10.24
N GLN A 35 3.11 -0.56 10.96
CA GLN A 35 3.04 -2.01 10.76
C GLN A 35 1.67 -2.57 11.14
N ASP A 36 1.13 -2.16 12.28
CA ASP A 36 -0.17 -2.61 12.78
C ASP A 36 -1.29 -2.16 11.84
N GLU A 37 -1.39 -0.87 11.53
CA GLU A 37 -2.48 -0.35 10.69
C GLU A 37 -2.39 -0.85 9.24
N LEU A 38 -1.17 -1.02 8.71
CA LEU A 38 -0.98 -1.64 7.39
C LEU A 38 -1.43 -3.10 7.39
N ALA A 39 -1.15 -3.83 8.47
CA ALA A 39 -1.60 -5.21 8.60
C ALA A 39 -3.14 -5.28 8.64
N ASP A 40 -3.80 -4.39 9.39
CA ASP A 40 -5.26 -4.36 9.49
C ASP A 40 -5.94 -4.05 8.15
N VAL A 41 -5.42 -3.08 7.38
CA VAL A 41 -5.86 -2.83 6.00
C VAL A 41 -5.75 -4.11 5.14
N MET A 42 -4.61 -4.80 5.22
CA MET A 42 -4.37 -6.00 4.43
C MET A 42 -5.25 -7.17 4.87
N ILE A 43 -5.44 -7.38 6.18
CA ILE A 43 -6.31 -8.41 6.75
C ILE A 43 -7.73 -8.24 6.24
N TYR A 44 -8.30 -7.04 6.30
CA TYR A 44 -9.65 -6.81 5.81
C TYR A 44 -9.77 -6.92 4.29
N CYS A 45 -8.76 -6.52 3.52
CA CYS A 45 -8.73 -6.72 2.06
C CYS A 45 -8.73 -8.22 1.72
N LEU A 46 -7.89 -9.02 2.39
CA LEU A 46 -7.81 -10.47 2.18
C LEU A 46 -9.08 -11.18 2.63
N ALA A 47 -9.64 -10.79 3.78
CA ALA A 47 -10.91 -11.33 4.28
C ALA A 47 -12.05 -11.07 3.28
N LEU A 48 -12.11 -9.87 2.70
CA LEU A 48 -13.08 -9.52 1.67
C LEU A 48 -12.89 -10.37 0.40
N ALA A 49 -11.66 -10.52 -0.09
CA ALA A 49 -11.37 -11.36 -1.25
C ALA A 49 -11.81 -12.80 -1.03
N ASN A 50 -11.49 -13.37 0.14
CA ASN A 50 -11.90 -14.72 0.53
C ASN A 50 -13.42 -14.85 0.62
N GLN A 51 -14.12 -13.87 1.19
CA GLN A 51 -15.58 -13.89 1.33
C GLN A 51 -16.32 -13.80 -0.02
N LEU A 52 -15.66 -13.25 -1.05
CA LEU A 52 -16.19 -13.10 -2.40
C LEU A 52 -15.65 -14.16 -3.38
N ASP A 53 -14.91 -15.15 -2.90
CA ASP A 53 -14.25 -16.18 -3.71
C ASP A 53 -13.36 -15.59 -4.82
N ILE A 54 -12.65 -14.49 -4.52
CA ILE A 54 -11.74 -13.82 -5.45
C ILE A 54 -10.31 -14.33 -5.22
N ASP A 55 -9.68 -14.89 -6.26
CA ASP A 55 -8.23 -15.06 -6.27
C ASP A 55 -7.56 -13.68 -6.42
N ILE A 56 -7.24 -13.08 -5.28
CA ILE A 56 -6.63 -11.75 -5.25
C ILE A 56 -5.24 -11.73 -5.90
N THR A 57 -4.53 -12.86 -5.92
CA THR A 57 -3.20 -12.95 -6.54
C THR A 57 -3.32 -12.82 -8.05
N GLU A 58 -4.26 -13.56 -8.66
CA GLU A 58 -4.57 -13.47 -10.08
C GLU A 58 -5.02 -12.05 -10.46
N VAL A 59 -5.98 -11.49 -9.72
CA VAL A 59 -6.53 -10.15 -9.99
C VAL A 59 -5.48 -9.05 -9.89
N ILE A 60 -4.57 -9.13 -8.91
CA ILE A 60 -3.43 -8.20 -8.79
C ILE A 60 -2.51 -8.35 -10.01
N GLY A 61 -2.18 -9.59 -10.41
CA GLY A 61 -1.34 -9.87 -11.58
C GLY A 61 -1.90 -9.23 -12.85
N GLU A 62 -3.16 -9.49 -13.17
CA GLU A 62 -3.80 -8.88 -14.33
C GLU A 62 -3.84 -7.35 -14.24
N LYS A 63 -4.07 -6.80 -13.04
CA LYS A 63 -4.09 -5.36 -12.82
C LYS A 63 -2.72 -4.74 -13.08
N MET A 64 -1.64 -5.41 -12.69
CA MET A 64 -0.27 -4.99 -12.97
C MET A 64 0.02 -4.96 -14.47
N GLU A 65 -0.39 -5.98 -15.22
CA GLU A 65 -0.26 -5.98 -16.69
C GLU A 65 -1.07 -4.87 -17.37
N ARG A 66 -2.29 -4.61 -16.89
CA ARG A 66 -3.11 -3.47 -17.37
C ARG A 66 -2.43 -2.14 -17.06
N ASN A 67 -1.83 -2.01 -15.88
CA ASN A 67 -1.11 -0.81 -15.48
C ASN A 67 0.14 -0.58 -16.33
N GLN A 68 0.92 -1.62 -16.63
CA GLN A 68 2.08 -1.52 -17.54
C GLN A 68 1.69 -1.06 -18.94
N ARG A 69 0.55 -1.53 -19.46
CA ARG A 69 0.02 -1.06 -20.76
C ARG A 69 -0.47 0.38 -20.71
N ARG A 70 -1.11 0.78 -19.61
CA ARG A 70 -1.66 2.13 -19.42
C ARG A 70 -0.59 3.18 -19.13
N PHE A 71 0.43 2.81 -18.37
CA PHE A 71 1.57 3.62 -17.98
C PHE A 71 2.84 2.89 -18.45
N PRO A 72 3.12 2.89 -19.76
CA PRO A 72 4.32 2.24 -20.28
C PRO A 72 5.55 2.84 -19.60
N PRO A 73 6.54 2.02 -19.24
CA PRO A 73 7.78 2.53 -18.68
C PRO A 73 8.37 3.51 -19.68
N THR A 74 8.42 4.78 -19.31
CA THR A 74 9.23 5.75 -20.04
C THR A 74 10.67 5.32 -19.82
N THR A 75 11.32 4.82 -20.88
CA THR A 75 12.75 4.49 -20.89
C THR A 75 13.56 5.70 -20.41
N LYS A 76 13.85 5.73 -19.11
CA LYS A 76 15.09 6.14 -18.43
C LYS A 76 15.00 5.60 -17.00
N LEU A 77 15.08 4.28 -16.85
CA LEU A 77 15.69 3.72 -15.65
C LEU A 77 17.11 4.27 -15.63
N ARG A 78 17.40 5.12 -14.64
CA ARG A 78 18.73 5.62 -14.32
C ARG A 78 19.72 4.46 -14.34
N SER A 79 20.48 4.33 -15.43
CA SER A 79 21.91 4.11 -15.30
C SER A 79 22.43 5.21 -14.38
N GLU A 80 23.13 4.84 -13.31
CA GLU A 80 23.66 5.72 -12.26
C GLU A 80 22.66 6.01 -11.12
N LEU A 81 22.62 5.10 -10.16
CA LEU A 81 23.05 5.33 -8.77
C LEU A 81 23.48 4.00 -8.15
#